data_AF-A0A9E3KA31-F1
#
_entry.id   AF-A0A9E3KA31-F1
#
_cell.length_a   1.000
_cell.length_b   1.000
_cell.length_c   1.000
_cell.angle_alpha   90.00
_cell.angle_beta   90.00
_cell.angle_gamma   90.00
#
_symmetry.space_group_name_H-M   'P 1'
#
loop_
_entity.id
_entity.type
_entity.pdbx_description
1 polymer ?
#
loop_
_entity_poly.entity_id
_entity_poly.type
_entity_poly.pdbx_seq_one_letter_code
_entity_poly.pdbx_strand_id
1 'polypeptide(L)'
;MRNLYPLFLLLAMACSSGRQENSEKSAAGTSSTSFTLSDLQGEWQQLTEQDDGSYIIFRPCDADNMMVQVNSDTLMIGWGQDASFALIKSFYIDEAGRLVLSVHDQDENLAKTYYMQWEDDNEPITGWFFFGLDERPVRMAHESILYNYTVVQQPCSECWDDCEEEE
;
A
#
# COMPACT_ATOMS: atom_id res chain seq x y z
N MET A 1 -41.33 32.29 -46.16
CA MET A 1 -40.05 32.54 -46.87
C MET A 1 -39.03 31.59 -46.26
N ARG A 2 -38.76 30.36 -46.74
CA ARG A 2 -38.26 29.85 -48.03
C ARG A 2 -36.87 30.42 -48.42
N ASN A 3 -35.82 29.61 -48.20
CA ASN A 3 -34.71 29.22 -49.11
C ASN A 3 -33.50 28.71 -48.28
N LEU A 4 -33.14 27.41 -48.30
CA LEU A 4 -32.39 26.62 -49.31
C LEU A 4 -30.90 27.05 -49.44
N TYR A 5 -29.97 26.37 -48.74
CA TYR A 5 -28.90 25.45 -49.24
C TYR A 5 -27.59 26.15 -49.70
N PRO A 6 -26.50 25.43 -50.09
CA PRO A 6 -25.37 25.02 -49.23
C PRO A 6 -24.02 25.47 -49.85
N LEU A 7 -22.86 25.11 -49.28
CA LEU A 7 -21.67 24.96 -50.14
C LEU A 7 -20.75 23.84 -49.65
N PHE A 8 -20.85 22.75 -50.40
CA PHE A 8 -19.83 21.72 -50.57
C PHE A 8 -18.53 22.34 -51.10
N LEU A 9 -17.40 21.90 -50.56
CA LEU A 9 -16.18 21.74 -51.36
C LEU A 9 -15.38 20.56 -50.82
N LEU A 10 -15.62 19.42 -51.48
CA LEU A 10 -14.72 18.28 -51.55
C LEU A 10 -13.49 18.69 -52.36
N LEU A 11 -12.29 18.40 -51.85
CA LEU A 11 -11.15 18.08 -52.68
C LEU A 11 -10.63 16.70 -52.28
N ALA A 12 -10.92 15.73 -53.14
CA ALA A 12 -10.28 14.43 -53.17
C ALA A 12 -9.17 14.45 -54.24
N MET A 13 -8.06 13.76 -53.93
CA MET A 13 -7.20 12.91 -54.78
C MET A 13 -5.77 13.01 -54.24
N ALA A 14 -5.25 12.02 -53.52
CA ALA A 14 -4.84 10.67 -53.93
C ALA A 14 -3.40 10.63 -54.51
N CYS A 15 -2.59 9.76 -53.90
CA CYS A 15 -1.37 9.04 -54.35
C CYS A 15 -0.42 8.93 -53.14
N SER A 16 0.16 7.80 -52.74
CA SER A 16 0.50 6.59 -53.47
C SER A 16 0.54 5.36 -52.55
N SER A 17 0.28 4.21 -53.13
CA SER A 17 0.42 2.86 -52.58
C SER A 17 1.85 2.48 -52.16
N GLY A 18 1.95 1.80 -51.02
CA GLY A 18 2.78 0.60 -50.88
C GLY A 18 4.02 0.71 -49.99
N ARG A 19 3.88 0.32 -48.71
CA ARG A 19 4.81 -0.60 -48.03
C ARG A 19 4.19 -1.13 -46.73
N GLN A 20 4.06 -2.45 -46.63
CA GLN A 20 3.92 -3.14 -45.34
C GLN A 20 5.22 -2.92 -44.55
N GLU A 21 5.10 -2.32 -43.38
CA GLU A 21 6.07 -2.52 -42.31
C GLU A 21 5.27 -2.76 -41.04
N ASN A 22 5.37 -4.01 -40.55
CA ASN A 22 5.06 -4.36 -39.19
C ASN A 22 5.81 -3.41 -38.27
N SER A 23 5.11 -2.66 -37.43
CA SER A 23 5.69 -2.17 -36.19
C SER A 23 4.58 -2.18 -35.14
N GLU A 24 4.49 -3.35 -34.53
CA GLU A 24 4.33 -3.52 -33.08
C GLU A 24 3.53 -2.42 -32.39
N LYS A 25 2.24 -2.73 -32.27
CA LYS A 25 1.39 -2.43 -31.13
C LYS A 25 2.24 -2.47 -29.84
N SER A 26 2.76 -1.32 -29.41
CA SER A 26 3.20 -1.13 -28.03
C SER A 26 1.96 -1.21 -27.16
N ALA A 27 1.56 -2.44 -26.84
CA ALA A 27 0.84 -2.69 -25.61
C ALA A 27 1.73 -2.14 -24.51
N ALA A 28 1.30 -1.04 -23.89
CA ALA A 28 1.76 -0.68 -22.57
C ALA A 28 1.69 -1.97 -21.75
N GLY A 29 2.87 -2.48 -21.39
CA GLY A 29 2.98 -3.69 -20.61
C GLY A 29 2.23 -3.43 -19.32
N THR A 30 1.04 -4.01 -19.18
CA THR A 30 0.59 -4.46 -17.87
C THR A 30 1.71 -5.37 -17.40
N SER A 31 2.61 -4.86 -16.56
CA SER A 31 3.53 -5.70 -15.82
C SER A 31 2.66 -6.55 -14.94
N SER A 32 2.25 -7.71 -15.46
CA SER A 32 1.59 -8.76 -14.69
C SER A 32 2.67 -9.44 -13.87
N THR A 33 3.29 -8.69 -12.97
CA THR A 33 4.07 -9.28 -11.90
C THR A 33 3.06 -10.09 -11.09
N SER A 34 3.13 -11.43 -11.19
CA SER A 34 2.21 -12.27 -10.43
C SER A 34 2.63 -12.18 -8.96
N PHE A 35 1.93 -11.37 -8.19
CA PHE A 35 2.17 -11.25 -6.76
C PHE A 35 1.64 -12.48 -6.03
N THR A 36 2.41 -12.92 -5.06
CA THR A 36 2.11 -14.06 -4.22
C THR A 36 2.02 -13.62 -2.77
N LEU A 37 1.32 -14.38 -1.93
CA LEU A 37 1.27 -14.12 -0.50
C LEU A 37 2.68 -14.16 0.14
N SER A 38 3.61 -14.95 -0.43
CA SER A 38 5.00 -14.98 0.03
C SER A 38 5.71 -13.65 -0.11
N ASP A 39 5.32 -12.79 -1.05
CA ASP A 39 5.93 -11.46 -1.21
C ASP A 39 5.54 -10.50 -0.08
N LEU A 40 4.52 -10.84 0.71
CA LEU A 40 4.11 -10.09 1.90
C LEU A 40 4.72 -10.61 3.21
N GLN A 41 5.29 -11.81 3.21
CA GLN A 41 5.69 -12.47 4.45
C GLN A 41 6.81 -11.71 5.15
N GLY A 42 6.67 -11.56 6.47
CA GLY A 42 7.58 -10.81 7.32
C GLY A 42 6.86 -9.77 8.17
N GLU A 43 7.65 -9.00 8.89
CA GLU A 43 7.18 -7.88 9.70
C GLU A 43 7.12 -6.59 8.88
N TRP A 44 6.09 -5.80 9.11
CA TRP A 44 5.89 -4.47 8.54
C TRP A 44 5.69 -3.48 9.68
N GLN A 45 6.41 -2.36 9.66
CA GLN A 45 6.26 -1.31 10.68
C GLN A 45 5.70 -0.04 10.05
N GLN A 46 4.81 0.64 10.78
CA GLN A 46 4.26 1.92 10.36
C GLN A 46 5.36 2.97 10.24
N LEU A 47 5.30 3.74 9.16
CA LEU A 47 6.09 4.95 8.94
C LEU A 47 5.30 6.18 9.35
N THR A 48 5.96 7.11 10.03
CA THR A 48 5.41 8.42 10.41
C THR A 48 6.08 9.49 9.58
N GLU A 49 5.29 10.27 8.85
CA GLU A 49 5.76 11.42 8.08
C GLU A 49 6.08 12.59 9.02
N GLN A 50 7.22 13.23 8.81
CA GLN A 50 7.64 14.45 9.48
C GLN A 50 7.23 15.69 8.68
N ASP A 51 7.30 16.88 9.29
CA ASP A 51 6.95 18.15 8.64
C ASP A 51 7.80 18.46 7.40
N ASP A 52 9.01 17.89 7.30
CA ASP A 52 9.91 18.04 6.15
C ASP A 52 9.66 16.99 5.04
N GLY A 53 8.65 16.13 5.21
CA GLY A 53 8.29 15.04 4.29
C GLY A 53 9.16 13.80 4.42
N SER A 54 10.11 13.76 5.37
CA SER A 54 10.86 12.54 5.69
C SER A 54 9.98 11.55 6.47
N TYR A 55 10.35 10.26 6.42
CA TYR A 55 9.67 9.22 7.17
C TYR A 55 10.57 8.67 8.28
N ILE A 56 9.97 8.40 9.43
CA ILE A 56 10.62 7.77 10.59
C ILE A 56 9.81 6.59 11.10
N ILE A 57 10.44 5.76 11.94
CA ILE A 57 9.75 4.80 12.79
C ILE A 57 9.60 5.46 14.15
N PHE A 58 8.38 5.87 14.48
CA PHE A 58 8.09 6.48 15.78
C PHE A 58 7.67 5.40 16.77
N ARG A 59 8.31 5.36 17.93
CA ARG A 59 7.97 4.45 19.03
C ARG A 59 7.44 5.29 20.18
N PRO A 60 6.11 5.27 20.42
CA PRO A 60 5.55 5.92 21.59
C PRO A 60 6.13 5.31 22.87
N CYS A 61 5.96 6.03 23.96
CA CYS A 61 6.54 5.63 25.23
C CYS A 61 5.60 4.68 25.99
N ASP A 62 4.30 4.89 25.82
CA ASP A 62 3.19 4.17 26.41
C ASP A 62 2.55 3.18 25.42
N ALA A 63 3.12 3.04 24.22
CA ALA A 63 2.65 2.13 23.19
C ALA A 63 3.74 1.70 22.22
N ASP A 64 3.54 0.53 21.61
CA ASP A 64 4.33 0.09 20.47
C ASP A 64 3.94 0.88 19.21
N ASN A 65 4.86 0.93 18.24
CA ASN A 65 4.50 1.38 16.89
C ASN A 65 3.54 0.35 16.26
N MET A 66 2.62 0.82 15.43
CA MET A 66 1.75 -0.11 14.72
C MET A 66 2.58 -1.04 13.83
N MET A 67 2.28 -2.34 13.89
CA MET A 67 3.00 -3.36 13.14
C MET A 67 2.06 -4.41 12.54
N VAL A 68 2.49 -5.02 11.44
CA VAL A 68 1.81 -6.17 10.84
C VAL A 68 2.81 -7.28 10.64
N GLN A 69 2.49 -8.48 11.13
CA GLN A 69 3.22 -9.69 10.80
C GLN A 69 2.37 -10.54 9.87
N VAL A 70 2.90 -10.83 8.68
CA VAL A 70 2.28 -11.75 7.73
C VAL A 70 3.09 -13.04 7.71
N ASN A 71 2.43 -14.16 8.00
CA ASN A 71 3.00 -15.50 7.81
C ASN A 71 2.27 -16.22 6.65
N SER A 72 2.56 -17.50 6.45
CA SER A 72 1.97 -18.31 5.38
C SER A 72 0.43 -18.37 5.40
N ASP A 73 -0.16 -18.36 6.59
CA ASP A 73 -1.59 -18.61 6.82
C ASP A 73 -2.18 -17.73 7.93
N THR A 74 -1.38 -16.84 8.51
CA THR A 74 -1.78 -16.01 9.64
C THR A 74 -1.37 -14.55 9.43
N LEU A 75 -2.17 -13.66 10.00
CA LEU A 75 -1.95 -12.22 10.06
C LEU A 75 -2.04 -11.81 11.53
N MET A 76 -1.03 -11.12 12.02
CA MET A 76 -1.07 -10.44 13.31
C MET A 76 -0.96 -8.94 13.07
N ILE A 77 -1.82 -8.15 13.70
CA ILE A 77 -1.76 -6.69 13.67
C ILE A 77 -1.57 -6.20 15.09
N GLY A 78 -0.43 -5.56 15.36
CA GLY A 78 -0.18 -4.85 16.60
C GLY A 78 -0.66 -3.41 16.49
N TRP A 79 -1.64 -3.03 17.31
CA TRP A 79 -2.28 -1.71 17.36
C TRP A 79 -1.61 -0.78 18.39
N GLY A 80 -0.37 -1.07 18.76
CA GLY A 80 0.43 -0.35 19.75
C GLY A 80 0.22 -0.77 21.20
N GLN A 81 -1.02 -0.95 21.65
CA GLN A 81 -1.32 -1.46 23.01
C GLN A 81 -2.08 -2.77 23.04
N ASP A 82 -2.52 -3.23 21.87
CA ASP A 82 -3.27 -4.46 21.70
C ASP A 82 -2.79 -5.15 20.42
N ALA A 83 -3.10 -6.43 20.28
CA ALA A 83 -2.80 -7.18 19.08
C ALA A 83 -4.00 -8.05 18.68
N SER A 84 -4.31 -8.05 17.39
CA SER A 84 -5.30 -8.97 16.81
C SER A 84 -4.61 -10.07 16.05
N PHE A 85 -5.11 -11.29 16.17
CA PHE A 85 -4.65 -12.45 15.42
C PHE A 85 -5.76 -12.99 14.51
N ALA A 86 -5.45 -13.20 13.24
CA ALA A 86 -6.40 -13.70 12.26
C ALA A 86 -5.80 -14.76 11.34
N LEU A 87 -6.64 -15.72 10.94
CA LEU A 87 -6.29 -16.70 9.89
C LEU A 87 -6.55 -16.11 8.52
N ILE A 88 -5.58 -16.19 7.62
CA ILE A 88 -5.74 -15.79 6.23
C ILE A 88 -6.63 -16.80 5.52
N LYS A 89 -7.72 -16.32 4.91
CA LYS A 89 -8.69 -17.17 4.18
C LYS A 89 -8.53 -17.05 2.68
N SER A 90 -8.27 -15.85 2.18
CA SER A 90 -8.02 -15.64 0.77
C SER A 90 -7.18 -14.40 0.52
N PHE A 91 -6.51 -14.43 -0.62
CA PHE A 91 -5.65 -13.38 -1.15
C PHE A 91 -5.92 -13.25 -2.64
N TYR A 92 -6.16 -12.04 -3.13
CA TYR A 92 -6.23 -11.74 -4.56
C TYR A 92 -5.93 -10.27 -4.84
N ILE A 93 -5.65 -9.94 -6.09
CA ILE A 93 -5.52 -8.56 -6.57
C ILE A 93 -6.84 -8.15 -7.21
N ASP A 94 -7.39 -6.99 -6.82
CA ASP A 94 -8.62 -6.45 -7.39
C ASP A 94 -8.38 -5.72 -8.73
N GLU A 95 -9.45 -5.23 -9.35
CA GLU A 95 -9.40 -4.52 -10.63
C GLU A 95 -8.61 -3.20 -10.57
N ALA A 96 -8.45 -2.62 -9.37
CA ALA A 96 -7.68 -1.41 -9.15
C ALA A 96 -6.19 -1.69 -8.87
N GLY A 97 -5.77 -2.97 -8.90
CA GLY A 97 -4.41 -3.38 -8.60
C GLY A 97 -4.09 -3.44 -7.12
N ARG A 98 -5.11 -3.36 -6.24
CA ARG A 98 -4.92 -3.47 -4.79
C ARG A 98 -5.00 -4.92 -4.38
N LEU A 99 -4.22 -5.25 -3.37
CA LEU A 99 -4.24 -6.54 -2.72
C LEU A 99 -5.40 -6.57 -1.73
N VAL A 100 -6.25 -7.57 -1.87
CA VAL A 100 -7.38 -7.84 -0.99
C VAL A 100 -7.06 -9.06 -0.15
N LEU A 101 -6.98 -8.84 1.16
CA LEU A 101 -6.69 -9.86 2.14
C LEU A 101 -7.93 -10.10 3.00
N SER A 102 -8.57 -11.26 2.82
CA SER A 102 -9.69 -11.68 3.65
C SER A 102 -9.20 -12.60 4.76
N VAL A 103 -9.52 -12.26 5.99
CA VAL A 103 -9.08 -12.96 7.19
C VAL A 103 -10.26 -13.32 8.07
N HIS A 104 -10.04 -14.27 8.98
CA HIS A 104 -10.99 -14.60 10.03
C HIS A 104 -10.31 -14.41 11.38
N ASP A 105 -10.78 -13.41 12.11
CA ASP A 105 -10.40 -13.09 13.48
C ASP A 105 -10.96 -14.17 14.41
N GLN A 106 -10.07 -14.90 15.10
CA GLN A 106 -10.48 -16.01 15.95
C GLN A 106 -11.12 -15.54 17.25
N ASP A 107 -10.71 -14.38 17.77
CA ASP A 107 -11.13 -13.88 19.07
C ASP A 107 -12.52 -13.24 18.98
N GLU A 108 -12.77 -12.50 17.91
CA GLU A 108 -14.08 -11.91 17.63
C GLU A 108 -15.03 -12.87 16.90
N ASN A 109 -14.49 -13.95 16.32
CA ASN A 109 -15.22 -14.88 15.42
C ASN A 109 -15.89 -14.14 14.25
N LEU A 110 -15.16 -13.21 13.64
CA LEU A 110 -15.63 -12.36 12.55
C LEU A 110 -14.70 -12.43 11.34
N ALA A 111 -15.29 -12.32 10.14
CA ALA A 111 -14.53 -12.14 8.92
C ALA A 111 -14.18 -10.65 8.75
N LYS A 112 -12.90 -10.35 8.51
CA LYS A 112 -12.40 -9.01 8.23
C LYS A 112 -11.75 -8.99 6.84
N THR A 113 -11.79 -7.85 6.17
CA THR A 113 -11.12 -7.66 4.87
C THR A 113 -10.26 -6.42 4.95
N TYR A 114 -8.98 -6.58 4.64
CA TYR A 114 -8.02 -5.50 4.54
C TYR A 114 -7.61 -5.30 3.09
N TYR A 115 -7.30 -4.07 2.74
CA TYR A 115 -6.77 -3.72 1.43
C TYR A 115 -5.36 -3.19 1.60
N MET A 116 -4.50 -3.47 0.63
CA MET A 116 -3.13 -2.99 0.61
C MET A 116 -2.76 -2.54 -0.80
N GLN A 117 -2.02 -1.46 -0.90
CA GLN A 117 -1.48 -0.94 -2.15
C GLN A 117 0.04 -0.79 -2.04
N TRP A 118 0.78 -1.15 -3.08
CA TRP A 118 2.20 -0.84 -3.17
C TRP A 118 2.39 0.66 -3.43
N GLU A 119 3.28 1.28 -2.67
CA GLU A 119 3.61 2.71 -2.82
C GLU A 119 4.86 2.92 -3.69
N ASP A 120 5.72 1.91 -3.76
CA ASP A 120 6.93 1.89 -4.59
C ASP A 120 7.10 0.50 -5.21
N ASP A 121 7.39 0.43 -6.51
CA ASP A 121 7.64 -0.82 -7.21
C ASP A 121 9.05 -1.40 -6.93
N ASN A 122 9.95 -0.59 -6.37
CA ASN A 122 11.36 -0.94 -6.15
C ASN A 122 11.71 -1.16 -4.67
N GLU A 123 10.89 -0.63 -3.77
CA GLU A 123 11.06 -0.79 -2.33
C GLU A 123 9.82 -1.43 -1.72
N PRO A 124 9.97 -2.33 -0.74
CA PRO A 124 8.83 -2.97 -0.09
C PRO A 124 8.14 -2.01 0.89
N ILE A 125 7.44 -1.01 0.32
CA ILE A 125 6.64 0.00 1.01
C ILE A 125 5.20 -0.13 0.54
N THR A 126 4.28 -0.15 1.51
CA THR A 126 2.86 -0.38 1.27
C THR A 126 1.99 0.61 2.01
N GLY A 127 0.81 0.91 1.46
CA GLY A 127 -0.29 1.58 2.12
C GLY A 127 -1.34 0.56 2.52
N TRP A 128 -1.60 0.40 3.83
CA TRP A 128 -2.59 -0.51 4.37
C TRP A 128 -3.88 0.21 4.76
N PHE A 129 -5.00 -0.23 4.20
CA PHE A 129 -6.34 0.26 4.52
C PHE A 129 -6.98 -0.63 5.59
N PHE A 130 -6.68 -0.35 6.84
CA PHE A 130 -7.19 -1.12 7.98
C PHE A 130 -8.65 -0.83 8.33
N PHE A 131 -9.11 0.40 8.03
CA PHE A 131 -10.41 0.91 8.48
C PHE A 131 -11.43 1.11 7.34
N GLY A 132 -11.07 0.72 6.12
CA GLY A 132 -11.87 0.97 4.92
C GLY A 132 -11.09 1.71 3.84
N LEU A 133 -11.60 1.66 2.62
CA LEU A 133 -10.98 2.31 1.44
C LEU A 133 -11.25 3.82 1.37
N ASP A 134 -12.14 4.34 2.21
CA ASP A 134 -12.48 5.75 2.38
C ASP A 134 -11.58 6.46 3.39
N GLU A 135 -10.79 5.71 4.16
CA GLU A 135 -9.81 6.22 5.11
C GLU A 135 -8.41 6.32 4.48
N ARG A 136 -7.54 7.13 5.08
CA ARG A 136 -6.14 7.21 4.65
C ARG A 136 -5.42 5.88 4.96
N PRO A 137 -4.67 5.31 4.01
CA PRO A 137 -3.89 4.13 4.29
C PRO A 137 -2.76 4.45 5.27
N VAL A 138 -2.44 3.48 6.13
CA VAL A 138 -1.25 3.52 6.98
C VAL A 138 -0.07 3.09 6.13
N ARG A 139 0.92 3.96 5.99
CA ARG A 139 2.16 3.66 5.26
C ARG A 139 3.03 2.73 6.11
N MET A 140 3.47 1.61 5.56
CA MET A 140 4.29 0.62 6.25
C MET A 140 5.49 0.22 5.41
N ALA A 141 6.61 -0.06 6.07
CA ALA A 141 7.82 -0.59 5.47
C ALA A 141 8.09 -2.00 5.97
N HIS A 142 8.54 -2.88 5.08
CA HIS A 142 8.92 -4.24 5.42
C HIS A 142 10.24 -4.28 6.22
N GLU A 143 10.41 -5.28 7.07
CA GLU A 143 11.60 -5.52 7.91
C GLU A 143 12.91 -5.45 7.13
N SER A 144 12.88 -5.86 5.86
CA SER A 144 14.05 -5.88 4.98
C SER A 144 14.60 -4.49 4.64
N ILE A 145 13.88 -3.40 4.91
CA ILE A 145 14.33 -2.03 4.64
C ILE A 145 14.23 -1.09 5.84
N LEU A 146 13.88 -1.59 7.03
CA LEU A 146 13.70 -0.72 8.20
C LEU A 146 14.98 0.05 8.59
N TYR A 147 16.15 -0.47 8.22
CA TYR A 147 17.44 0.21 8.43
C TYR A 147 17.58 1.54 7.68
N ASN A 148 16.71 1.83 6.71
CA ASN A 148 16.69 3.11 5.99
C ASN A 148 16.03 4.23 6.80
N TYR A 149 15.31 3.90 7.88
CA TYR A 149 14.51 4.87 8.64
C TYR A 149 15.12 5.15 10.00
N THR A 150 15.10 6.42 10.40
CA THR A 150 15.48 6.80 11.75
C THR A 150 14.40 6.33 12.72
N VAL A 151 14.82 5.69 13.82
CA VAL A 151 13.91 5.34 14.92
C VAL A 151 13.92 6.48 15.93
N VAL A 152 12.74 7.01 16.25
CA VAL A 152 12.55 8.03 17.28
C VAL A 152 11.73 7.41 18.40
N GLN A 153 12.36 7.28 19.57
CA GLN A 153 11.70 6.82 20.78
C GLN A 153 11.17 8.03 21.55
N GLN A 154 9.87 8.07 21.82
CA GLN A 154 9.31 9.05 22.74
C GLN A 154 9.75 8.69 24.17
N PRO A 155 10.34 9.63 24.91
CA PRO A 155 10.57 9.43 26.34
C PRO A 155 9.26 9.45 27.14
N CYS A 156 9.10 8.54 28.11
CA CYS A 156 8.03 8.65 29.11
C CYS A 156 8.47 9.54 30.27
N SER A 157 7.58 10.37 30.81
CA SER A 157 7.82 11.11 32.06
C SER A 157 8.14 10.17 33.22
N GLU A 158 7.52 8.99 33.24
CA GLU A 158 7.79 7.93 34.22
C GLU A 158 9.25 7.43 34.14
N CYS A 159 9.88 7.46 32.95
CA CYS A 159 11.30 7.13 32.79
C CYS A 159 12.24 8.26 33.27
N TRP A 160 11.70 9.45 33.58
CA TRP A 160 12.46 10.62 34.02
C TRP A 160 12.37 10.78 35.54
N ASP A 161 11.24 10.40 36.13
CA ASP A 161 11.03 10.41 37.57
C ASP A 161 11.88 9.33 38.30
N ASP A 162 12.25 8.24 37.62
CA ASP A 162 13.19 7.22 38.14
C ASP A 162 14.68 7.64 38.09
N CYS A 163 14.99 8.82 37.54
CA CYS A 163 16.37 9.31 37.42
C CYS A 163 16.80 10.24 38.57
N GLU A 164 15.90 10.60 39.49
CA GLU A 164 16.20 11.43 40.68
C GLU A 164 16.03 10.64 42.00
N GLU A 165 16.79 9.56 42.17
CA GLU A 165 17.03 8.97 43.50
C GLU A 165 18.54 8.71 43.75
N GLU A 166 19.41 9.71 43.58
CA GLU A 166 20.75 9.70 44.20
C GLU A 166 21.19 11.11 44.64
N GLU A 167 20.74 11.53 45.84
CA GLU A 167 21.53 11.98 47.02
C GLU A 167 20.69 12.73 48.07
#